data_AF-A0A965PUS4-F1
#
_entry.id   AF-A0A965PUS4-F1
#
_cell.length_a   1.000
_cell.length_b   1.000
_cell.length_c   1.000
_cell.angle_alpha   90.00
_cell.angle_beta   90.00
_cell.angle_gamma   90.00
#
_symmetry.space_group_name_H-M   'P 1'
#
loop_
_entity.id
_entity.type
_entity.pdbx_description
1 polymer ?
#
loop_
_entity_poly.entity_id
_entity_poly.type
_entity_poly.pdbx_seq_one_letter_code
_entity_poly.pdbx_strand_id
1 'polypeptide(L)'
;MKMKFVFALVVLFLPLAAQAQTVIVRGPAVISAQEHATIIARRGTLVHSQCSQVEGIGTGSTPEAARRNCCFFGKRVIVEEGVAYSPVTRRWYAVIRYR
;
A
#
# COMPACT_ATOMS: atom_id res chain seq x y z
N MET A 1 28.39 -24.78 -58.37
CA MET A 1 27.21 -23.96 -58.04
C MET A 1 26.72 -24.37 -56.64
N LYS A 2 27.36 -23.93 -55.54
CA LYS A 2 27.19 -22.66 -54.80
C LYS A 2 25.74 -22.32 -54.36
N MET A 3 25.03 -23.23 -53.68
CA MET A 3 23.72 -22.89 -53.05
C MET A 3 23.40 -23.80 -51.83
N LYS A 4 24.17 -23.74 -50.73
CA LYS A 4 23.77 -24.42 -49.48
C LYS A 4 24.00 -23.64 -48.18
N PHE A 5 24.77 -22.55 -48.21
CA PHE A 5 25.19 -21.84 -46.99
C PHE A 5 24.44 -20.54 -46.70
N VAL A 6 23.51 -20.11 -47.56
CA VAL A 6 22.82 -18.82 -47.37
C VAL A 6 21.64 -18.92 -46.39
N PHE A 7 21.04 -20.11 -46.23
CA PHE A 7 19.86 -20.28 -45.37
C PHE A 7 20.16 -20.28 -43.87
N ALA A 8 21.39 -20.63 -43.46
CA ALA A 8 21.75 -20.72 -42.04
C ALA A 8 22.00 -19.36 -41.38
N LEU A 9 22.25 -18.30 -42.16
CA LEU A 9 22.60 -16.98 -41.61
C LEU A 9 21.39 -16.11 -41.28
N VAL A 10 20.22 -16.38 -41.87
CA VAL A 10 19.01 -15.55 -41.70
C VAL A 10 18.29 -15.83 -40.37
N VAL A 11 18.49 -17.02 -39.77
CA VAL A 11 17.83 -17.41 -38.52
C VAL A 11 18.47 -16.75 -37.28
N LEU A 12 19.72 -16.28 -37.38
CA LEU A 12 20.47 -15.67 -36.26
C LEU A 12 20.13 -14.20 -36.00
N PHE A 13 19.31 -13.57 -36.84
CA PHE A 13 18.98 -12.14 -36.77
C PHE A 13 17.51 -11.82 -36.47
N LEU A 14 16.78 -12.75 -35.85
CA LEU A 14 15.47 -12.43 -35.26
C LEU A 14 15.69 -11.93 -33.83
N PRO A 15 15.71 -10.61 -33.56
CA PRO A 15 15.63 -10.13 -32.20
C PRO A 15 14.23 -10.52 -31.68
N LEU A 16 14.16 -11.53 -30.80
CA LEU A 16 12.99 -11.68 -29.95
C LEU A 16 12.89 -10.39 -29.14
N ALA A 17 11.92 -9.54 -29.47
CA ALA A 17 11.59 -8.39 -28.66
C ALA A 17 11.23 -8.91 -27.27
N ALA A 18 12.16 -8.78 -26.32
CA ALA A 18 11.91 -9.02 -24.91
C ALA A 18 10.90 -7.97 -24.45
N GLN A 19 9.62 -8.30 -24.53
CA GLN A 19 8.54 -7.51 -23.96
C GLN A 19 8.67 -7.58 -22.43
N ALA A 20 9.43 -6.66 -21.85
CA ALA A 20 9.47 -6.48 -20.41
C ALA A 20 8.10 -5.96 -19.96
N GLN A 21 7.18 -6.87 -19.64
CA GLN A 21 5.85 -6.52 -19.17
C GLN A 21 5.94 -6.07 -17.72
N THR A 22 6.01 -4.76 -17.50
CA THR A 22 5.90 -4.18 -16.16
C THR A 22 4.45 -4.26 -15.71
N VAL A 23 4.10 -5.34 -15.01
CA VAL A 23 2.83 -5.41 -14.29
C VAL A 23 2.93 -4.52 -13.06
N ILE A 24 2.38 -3.31 -13.13
CA ILE A 24 2.21 -2.45 -11.96
C ILE A 24 1.02 -2.99 -11.16
N VAL A 25 1.28 -3.85 -10.18
CA VAL A 25 0.27 -4.24 -9.20
C VAL A 25 0.06 -3.06 -8.26
N ARG A 26 -0.93 -2.21 -8.55
CA ARG A 26 -1.45 -1.29 -7.53
C ARG A 26 -2.10 -2.15 -6.47
N GLY A 27 -1.63 -2.02 -5.22
CA GLY A 27 -2.21 -2.74 -4.09
C GLY A 27 -3.72 -2.47 -3.98
N PRO A 28 -4.46 -3.37 -3.31
CA PRO A 28 -5.91 -3.19 -3.14
C PRO A 28 -6.19 -1.81 -2.54
N ALA A 29 -7.21 -1.14 -3.07
CA ALA A 29 -7.69 0.10 -2.49
C ALA A 29 -8.05 -0.17 -1.02
N VAL A 30 -7.55 0.64 -0.11
CA VAL A 30 -7.86 0.48 1.32
C VAL A 30 -9.29 0.94 1.55
N ILE A 31 -10.19 -0.02 1.74
CA ILE A 31 -11.63 0.21 1.62
C ILE A 31 -12.18 0.80 2.92
N SER A 32 -11.63 0.39 4.07
CA SER A 32 -12.05 0.83 5.40
C SER A 32 -10.90 1.38 6.25
N ALA A 33 -11.22 2.21 7.23
CA ALA A 33 -10.27 2.71 8.24
C ALA A 33 -9.71 1.55 9.07
N GLN A 34 -10.51 0.52 9.36
CA GLN A 34 -10.07 -0.67 10.11
C GLN A 34 -9.07 -1.52 9.34
N GLU A 35 -9.32 -1.75 8.05
CA GLU A 35 -8.34 -2.42 7.18
C GLU A 35 -7.05 -1.62 7.11
N HIS A 36 -7.15 -0.29 7.02
CA HIS A 36 -5.97 0.56 7.00
C HIS A 36 -5.14 0.45 8.28
N ALA A 37 -5.78 0.55 9.45
CA ALA A 37 -5.14 0.39 10.74
C ALA A 37 -4.45 -0.99 10.85
N THR A 38 -5.09 -2.04 10.33
CA THR A 38 -4.52 -3.40 10.31
C THR A 38 -3.28 -3.48 9.42
N ILE A 39 -3.29 -2.85 8.24
CA ILE A 39 -2.14 -2.78 7.33
C ILE A 39 -0.98 -2.03 8.00
N ILE A 40 -1.25 -0.88 8.61
CA ILE A 40 -0.26 -0.09 9.34
C ILE A 40 0.32 -0.91 10.50
N ALA A 41 -0.52 -1.56 11.31
CA ALA A 41 -0.07 -2.38 12.43
C ALA A 41 0.81 -3.55 11.98
N ARG A 42 0.46 -4.20 10.85
CA ARG A 42 1.29 -5.26 10.26
C ARG A 42 2.64 -4.74 9.76
N ARG A 43 2.67 -3.55 9.18
CA ARG A 43 3.91 -2.92 8.65
C ARG A 43 4.78 -2.29 9.73
N GLY A 44 4.17 -1.81 10.82
CA GLY A 44 4.83 -1.02 11.85
C GLY A 44 5.15 0.43 11.46
N THR A 45 4.76 0.86 10.26
CA THR A 45 5.06 2.19 9.70
C THR A 45 3.78 2.96 9.41
N LEU A 46 3.74 4.23 9.82
CA LEU A 46 2.62 5.12 9.52
C LEU A 46 2.66 5.49 8.03
N VAL A 47 1.58 5.18 7.32
CA VAL A 47 1.41 5.52 5.91
C VAL A 47 -0.01 6.01 5.71
N HIS A 48 -0.17 7.10 4.98
CA HIS A 48 -1.50 7.57 4.61
C HIS A 48 -2.12 6.69 3.54
N SER A 49 -3.42 6.45 3.65
CA SER A 49 -4.17 5.86 2.55
C SER A 49 -4.38 6.98 1.52
N GLN A 50 -4.36 6.63 0.24
CA GLN A 50 -4.74 7.56 -0.83
C GLN A 50 -6.28 7.73 -0.89
N CYS A 51 -6.98 7.59 0.23
CA CYS A 51 -8.41 7.82 0.29
C CYS A 51 -8.68 9.33 0.13
N SER A 52 -9.82 9.68 -0.48
CA SER A 52 -10.19 11.08 -0.73
C SER A 52 -10.65 11.84 0.52
N GLN A 53 -10.72 11.17 1.67
CA GLN A 53 -11.15 11.76 2.93
C GLN A 53 -9.96 12.30 3.73
N VAL A 54 -10.26 13.26 4.61
CA VAL A 54 -9.26 13.75 5.57
C VAL A 54 -8.96 12.62 6.54
N GLU A 55 -7.71 12.17 6.59
CA GLU A 55 -7.28 11.05 7.42
C GLU A 55 -6.35 11.52 8.54
N GLY A 56 -6.58 11.04 9.76
CA GLY A 56 -5.65 11.14 10.87
C GLY A 56 -5.16 9.76 11.26
N ILE A 57 -3.86 9.64 11.49
CA ILE A 57 -3.21 8.41 11.93
C ILE A 57 -2.51 8.69 13.24
N GLY A 58 -2.70 7.81 14.22
CA GLY A 58 -2.10 7.92 15.54
C GLY A 58 -1.50 6.60 16.00
N THR A 59 -0.56 6.68 16.93
CA THR A 59 0.02 5.51 17.60
C THR A 59 0.10 5.71 19.10
N GLY A 60 -0.01 4.65 19.89
CA GLY A 60 0.00 4.73 21.36
C GLY A 60 0.26 3.40 22.05
N SER A 61 0.47 3.46 23.36
CA SER A 61 0.58 2.27 24.23
C SER A 61 -0.77 1.60 24.51
N THR A 62 -1.87 2.34 24.30
CA THR A 62 -3.26 1.88 24.46
C THR A 62 -4.08 2.24 23.21
N PRO A 63 -5.20 1.56 22.93
CA PRO A 63 -6.11 1.92 21.83
C PRO A 63 -6.54 3.39 21.88
N GLU A 64 -6.92 3.88 23.07
CA GLU A 64 -7.44 5.23 23.26
C GLU A 64 -6.36 6.29 23.08
N ALA A 65 -5.14 6.01 23.56
CA ALA A 65 -3.99 6.88 23.29
C ALA A 65 -3.69 6.97 21.79
N ALA A 66 -3.77 5.87 21.05
CA ALA A 66 -3.59 5.90 19.60
C ALA A 66 -4.66 6.77 18.92
N ARG A 67 -5.93 6.64 19.33
CA ARG A 67 -7.04 7.48 18.83
C ARG A 67 -6.81 8.97 19.11
N ARG A 68 -6.47 9.32 20.36
CA ARG A 68 -6.23 10.71 20.78
C ARG A 68 -5.04 11.35 20.06
N ASN A 69 -4.08 10.54 19.62
CA ASN A 69 -2.91 11.00 18.87
C ASN A 69 -3.18 11.25 17.38
N CYS A 70 -4.39 10.98 16.86
CA CYS A 70 -4.75 11.32 15.49
C CYS A 70 -4.88 12.85 15.31
N CYS A 71 -4.38 13.39 14.19
CA CYS A 71 -4.19 14.83 13.96
C CYS A 71 -5.43 15.72 14.21
N PHE A 72 -6.62 15.21 13.87
CA PHE A 72 -7.88 15.95 13.96
C PHE A 72 -8.81 15.42 15.06
N PHE A 73 -8.30 14.59 15.97
CA PHE A 73 -9.09 14.08 17.07
C PHE A 73 -9.64 15.24 17.93
N GLY A 74 -10.97 15.26 18.13
CA GLY A 74 -11.68 16.33 18.83
C GLY A 74 -11.86 17.64 18.04
N LYS A 75 -11.34 17.72 16.80
CA LYS A 75 -11.42 18.93 15.96
C LYS A 75 -12.40 18.80 14.78
N ARG A 76 -12.64 17.58 14.31
CA ARG A 76 -13.52 17.28 13.17
C ARG A 76 -14.47 16.15 13.50
N VAL A 77 -15.52 16.00 12.70
CA VAL A 77 -16.49 14.92 12.88
C VAL A 77 -15.92 13.62 12.35
N ILE A 78 -15.88 12.61 13.22
CA ILE A 78 -15.44 11.25 12.87
C ILE A 78 -16.51 10.62 11.97
N VAL A 79 -16.07 10.15 10.80
CA VAL A 79 -16.91 9.42 9.84
C VAL A 79 -16.69 7.92 9.97
N GLU A 80 -15.42 7.52 10.11
CA GLU A 80 -15.01 6.13 10.24
C GLU A 80 -13.76 6.06 11.11
N GLU A 81 -13.60 4.97 11.85
CA GLU A 81 -12.44 4.72 12.67
C GLU A 81 -12.03 3.25 12.60
N GLY A 82 -10.72 3.03 12.64
CA GLY A 82 -10.12 1.72 12.81
C GLY A 82 -9.00 1.76 13.83
N VAL A 83 -8.87 0.70 14.63
CA VAL A 83 -7.78 0.54 15.59
C VAL A 83 -7.24 -0.89 15.53
N ALA A 84 -5.91 -1.02 15.51
CA ALA A 84 -5.25 -2.32 15.45
C ALA A 84 -3.98 -2.34 16.31
N TYR A 85 -3.73 -3.49 16.95
CA TYR A 85 -2.49 -3.74 17.69
C TYR A 85 -1.43 -4.33 16.76
N SER A 86 -0.20 -3.85 16.87
CA SER A 86 0.96 -4.45 16.23
C SER A 86 1.73 -5.32 17.21
N PRO A 87 1.84 -6.64 17.01
CA PRO A 87 2.74 -7.47 17.81
C PRO A 87 4.22 -7.16 17.52
N VAL A 88 4.53 -6.60 16.35
CA VAL A 88 5.90 -6.28 15.93
C VAL A 88 6.42 -5.07 16.69
N THR A 89 5.67 -3.97 16.71
CA THR A 89 6.10 -2.74 17.40
C THR A 89 5.57 -2.64 18.83
N ARG A 90 4.70 -3.57 19.24
CA ARG A 90 3.99 -3.61 20.54
C ARG A 90 3.23 -2.32 20.84
N ARG A 91 2.65 -1.72 19.80
CA ARG A 91 1.89 -0.47 19.87
C ARG A 91 0.54 -0.63 19.22
N TRP A 92 -0.38 0.23 19.63
CA TRP A 92 -1.66 0.43 18.97
C TRP A 92 -1.52 1.48 17.88
N TYR A 93 -2.23 1.27 16.78
CA TYR A 93 -2.35 2.18 15.65
C TYR A 93 -3.82 2.48 15.43
N ALA A 94 -4.15 3.76 15.28
CA ALA A 94 -5.49 4.23 14.97
C ALA A 94 -5.48 4.96 13.63
N VAL A 95 -6.52 4.75 12.84
CA VAL A 95 -6.82 5.50 11.62
C VAL A 95 -8.22 6.04 11.77
N ILE A 96 -8.38 7.35 11.58
CA ILE A 96 -9.68 8.01 11.66
C ILE A 96 -9.89 8.81 10.39
N ARG A 97 -11.06 8.65 9.76
CA ARG A 97 -11.50 9.45 8.63
C ARG A 97 -12.48 10.51 9.11
N TYR A 98 -12.32 11.72 8.60
CA TYR A 98 -13.05 12.91 9.05
C TYR A 98 -13.81 13.58 7.90
N ARG A 99 -14.87 14.32 8.26
CA ARG A 99 -15.48 15.38 7.46
C ARG A 99 -15.18 16.74 8.10
#